data_AF-A0A0J9SYT4-F1
#
_entry.id   AF-A0A0J9SYT4-F1
#
_cell.length_a   1.000
_cell.length_b   1.000
_cell.length_c   1.000
_cell.angle_alpha   90.00
_cell.angle_beta   90.00
_cell.angle_gamma   90.00
#
_symmetry.space_group_name_H-M   'P 1'
#
loop_
_entity.id
_entity.type
_entity.pdbx_description
1 polymer ?
#
loop_
_entity_poly.entity_id
_entity_poly.type
_entity_poly.pdbx_seq_one_letter_code
_entity_poly.pdbx_strand_id
1 'polypeptide(L)'
;MATNLKELKTVLEDVTSPDDRCTYFIFWAYEKIINILNGNLSSHNDYYAINLLNQVLYTINKELPLGQKCPYYVDGALNDWKKEKYLHDYFKNFKKISDNIDENPDQCGTYLDYLEHIHELYMKDLKSCCAYYTNSDPVYLEMCPKYFKCDKKYFPHSLISKLGCEKEKTNINVDEVFKDLIVDHDVVTLTRMSNPAASNYLKNLLSHLMGDKFNSAMFYSYSFLGISFLFFLLYKVIKNNVLCE
;
A
#
# COMPACT_ATOMS: atom_id res chain seq x y z
N MET A 1 -0.14 27.13 -0.50
CA MET A 1 0.27 25.72 -0.30
C MET A 1 1.20 25.57 0.90
N ALA A 2 2.31 26.32 0.97
CA ALA A 2 3.24 26.28 2.09
C ALA A 2 2.60 26.50 3.49
N THR A 3 1.87 27.61 3.66
CA THR A 3 1.16 27.92 4.90
C THR A 3 0.15 26.84 5.27
N ASN A 4 -0.68 26.42 4.31
CA ASN A 4 -1.67 25.36 4.51
C ASN A 4 -1.05 24.04 4.97
N LEU A 5 0.14 23.68 4.49
CA LEU A 5 0.85 22.48 4.96
C LEU A 5 1.33 22.65 6.41
N LYS A 6 1.86 23.83 6.78
CA LYS A 6 2.30 24.13 8.15
C LYS A 6 1.14 24.15 9.16
N GLU A 7 -0.02 24.63 8.72
CA GLU A 7 -1.23 24.78 9.55
C GLU A 7 -2.19 23.59 9.43
N LEU A 8 -1.83 22.56 8.66
CA LEU A 8 -2.71 21.45 8.28
C LEU A 8 -3.36 20.77 9.48
N LYS A 9 -2.57 20.52 10.54
CA LYS A 9 -3.06 19.91 11.78
C LYS A 9 -4.12 20.76 12.49
N THR A 10 -3.99 22.08 12.43
CA THR A 10 -4.92 23.03 13.06
C THR A 10 -6.19 23.19 12.22
N VAL A 11 -6.05 23.27 10.90
CA VAL A 11 -7.20 23.42 9.97
C VAL A 11 -8.07 22.16 9.95
N LEU A 12 -7.46 20.98 10.08
CA LEU A 12 -8.14 19.68 10.11
C LEU A 12 -7.98 19.03 11.48
N GLU A 13 -8.40 19.74 12.53
CA GLU A 13 -8.30 19.26 13.91
C GLU A 13 -9.22 18.07 14.22
N ASP A 14 -10.34 17.97 13.51
CA ASP A 14 -11.34 16.91 13.59
C ASP A 14 -10.86 15.61 12.90
N VAL A 15 -9.89 15.72 12.00
CA VAL A 15 -9.27 14.57 11.32
C VAL A 15 -8.13 14.01 12.18
N THR A 16 -8.42 12.89 12.83
CA THR A 16 -7.49 12.24 13.78
C THR A 16 -6.27 11.63 13.10
N SER A 17 -6.45 11.00 11.93
CA SER A 17 -5.38 10.34 11.18
C SER A 17 -4.46 11.37 10.51
N PRO A 18 -3.14 11.37 10.80
CA PRO A 18 -2.18 12.20 10.09
C PRO A 18 -2.18 11.94 8.58
N ASP A 19 -2.26 10.67 8.18
CA ASP A 19 -2.25 10.26 6.76
C ASP A 19 -3.50 10.77 6.03
N ASP A 20 -4.65 10.81 6.72
CA ASP A 20 -5.88 11.34 6.16
C ASP A 20 -5.75 12.84 5.91
N ARG A 21 -5.20 13.59 6.87
CA ARG A 21 -4.95 15.03 6.69
C ARG A 21 -4.03 15.30 5.50
N CYS A 22 -2.96 14.53 5.38
CA CYS A 22 -2.03 14.65 4.27
C CYS A 22 -2.69 14.31 2.93
N THR A 23 -3.57 13.32 2.92
CA THR A 23 -4.34 12.91 1.74
C THR A 23 -5.36 13.99 1.35
N TYR A 24 -6.08 14.58 2.30
CA TYR A 24 -6.97 15.72 2.04
C TYR A 24 -6.19 16.92 1.48
N PHE A 25 -5.02 17.22 2.06
CA PHE A 25 -4.16 18.30 1.59
C PHE A 25 -3.70 18.10 0.14
N ILE A 26 -3.23 16.91 -0.22
CA ILE A 26 -2.71 16.67 -1.57
C ILE A 26 -3.84 16.67 -2.62
N PHE A 27 -5.03 16.16 -2.31
CA PHE A 27 -6.17 16.29 -3.23
C PHE A 27 -6.66 17.73 -3.39
N TRP A 28 -6.70 18.51 -2.30
CA TRP A 28 -6.96 19.94 -2.38
C TRP A 28 -5.90 20.65 -3.25
N ALA A 29 -4.63 20.29 -3.09
CA ALA A 29 -3.53 20.82 -3.89
C ALA A 29 -3.72 20.51 -5.39
N TYR A 30 -4.06 19.27 -5.75
CA TYR A 30 -4.35 18.87 -7.13
C TYR A 30 -5.46 19.69 -7.76
N GLU A 31 -6.56 19.94 -7.05
CA GLU A 31 -7.64 20.78 -7.56
C GLU A 31 -7.18 22.21 -7.86
N LYS A 32 -6.40 22.82 -6.94
CA LYS A 32 -5.86 24.17 -7.15
C LYS A 32 -4.93 24.21 -8.36
N ILE A 33 -4.08 23.20 -8.52
CA ILE A 33 -3.16 23.09 -9.65
C ILE A 33 -3.93 22.92 -10.96
N ILE A 34 -4.89 21.99 -11.03
CA ILE A 34 -5.75 21.77 -12.20
C ILE A 34 -6.42 23.09 -12.63
N ASN A 35 -6.95 23.84 -11.67
CA ASN A 35 -7.60 25.12 -11.95
C ASN A 35 -6.63 26.17 -12.48
N ILE A 36 -5.42 26.28 -11.92
CA ILE A 36 -4.39 27.21 -12.40
C ILE A 36 -3.94 26.86 -13.81
N LEU A 37 -3.82 25.56 -14.11
CA LEU A 37 -3.38 25.05 -15.41
C LEU A 37 -4.51 24.91 -16.43
N ASN A 38 -5.73 25.37 -16.10
CA ASN A 38 -6.92 25.22 -16.94
C ASN A 38 -7.14 23.77 -17.42
N GLY A 39 -6.80 22.80 -16.58
CA GLY A 39 -6.96 21.37 -16.87
C GLY A 39 -6.01 20.78 -17.91
N ASN A 40 -4.94 21.49 -18.31
CA ASN A 40 -3.98 20.97 -19.28
C ASN A 40 -2.53 21.12 -18.78
N LEU A 41 -1.80 20.01 -18.76
CA LEU A 41 -0.38 19.96 -18.37
C LEU A 41 0.44 19.65 -19.63
N SER A 42 0.81 20.69 -20.38
CA SER A 42 1.34 20.53 -21.75
C SER A 42 2.63 21.28 -22.01
N SER A 43 2.96 22.30 -21.21
CA SER A 43 4.16 23.08 -21.42
C SER A 43 5.30 22.63 -20.52
N HIS A 44 6.54 22.79 -21.00
CA HIS A 44 7.74 22.60 -20.19
C HIS A 44 7.71 23.45 -18.90
N ASN A 45 7.11 24.65 -18.98
CA ASN A 45 6.96 25.55 -17.86
C ASN A 45 6.02 24.98 -16.78
N ASP A 46 4.98 24.24 -17.15
CA ASP A 46 4.07 23.60 -16.20
C ASP A 46 4.82 22.54 -15.37
N TYR A 47 5.57 21.66 -16.04
CA TYR A 47 6.40 20.66 -15.36
C TYR A 47 7.47 21.30 -14.47
N TYR A 48 8.10 22.39 -14.93
CA TYR A 48 9.06 23.13 -14.12
C TYR A 48 8.40 23.73 -12.87
N ALA A 49 7.21 24.31 -12.99
CA ALA A 49 6.46 24.86 -11.86
C ALA A 49 6.07 23.78 -10.85
N ILE A 50 5.65 22.60 -11.30
CA ILE A 50 5.35 21.45 -10.44
C ILE A 50 6.61 20.97 -9.71
N ASN A 51 7.76 20.92 -10.39
CA ASN A 51 9.02 20.55 -9.75
C ASN A 51 9.43 21.57 -8.68
N LEU A 52 9.30 22.87 -8.95
CA LEU A 52 9.55 23.91 -7.96
C LEU A 52 8.61 23.80 -6.76
N LEU A 53 7.34 23.50 -7.01
CA LEU A 53 6.35 23.25 -5.96
C LEU A 53 6.77 22.07 -5.07
N ASN A 54 7.23 20.97 -5.67
CA ASN A 54 7.73 19.81 -4.94
C ASN A 54 8.96 20.12 -4.08
N GLN A 55 9.85 20.99 -4.54
CA GLN A 55 10.99 21.45 -3.74
C GLN A 55 10.54 22.25 -2.50
N VAL A 56 9.53 23.11 -2.66
CA VAL A 56 8.94 23.84 -1.54
C VAL A 56 8.28 22.88 -0.54
N LEU A 57 7.46 21.94 -1.02
CA LEU A 57 6.83 20.92 -0.19
C LEU A 57 7.86 20.09 0.58
N TYR A 58 8.91 19.65 -0.09
CA TYR A 58 10.00 18.89 0.53
C TYR A 58 10.70 19.68 1.65
N THR A 59 11.02 20.95 1.39
CA THR A 59 11.69 21.82 2.36
C THR A 59 10.84 21.99 3.62
N ILE A 60 9.55 22.27 3.46
CA ILE A 60 8.63 22.43 4.59
C ILE A 60 8.48 21.12 5.37
N ASN A 61 8.28 20.00 4.68
CA ASN A 61 8.18 18.68 5.31
C ASN A 61 9.42 18.31 6.12
N LYS A 62 10.61 18.76 5.72
CA LYS A 62 11.84 18.54 6.48
C LYS A 62 11.82 19.26 7.83
N GLU A 63 11.24 20.45 7.88
CA GLU A 63 11.13 21.30 9.08
C GLU A 63 9.99 20.88 10.03
N LEU A 64 8.97 20.18 9.53
CA LEU A 64 7.81 19.78 10.33
C LEU A 64 8.13 18.65 11.33
N PRO A 65 7.45 18.59 12.49
CA PRO A 65 7.52 17.44 13.39
C PRO A 65 7.07 16.15 12.68
N LEU A 66 7.65 15.00 13.06
CA LEU A 66 7.40 13.70 12.40
C LEU A 66 5.90 13.40 12.15
N GLY A 67 5.04 13.58 13.17
CA GLY A 67 3.59 13.32 13.05
C GLY A 67 2.78 14.38 12.29
N GLN A 68 3.45 15.37 11.70
CA GLN A 68 2.85 16.42 10.86
C GLN A 68 3.43 16.42 9.44
N LYS A 69 4.40 15.55 9.16
CA LYS A 69 4.98 15.43 7.82
C LYS A 69 3.98 14.75 6.89
N CYS A 70 3.86 15.29 5.69
CA CYS A 70 3.11 14.71 4.58
C CYS A 70 4.09 14.32 3.49
N PRO A 71 4.51 13.04 3.39
CA PRO A 71 5.56 12.60 2.47
C PRO A 71 5.08 12.51 1.00
N TYR A 72 4.05 13.28 0.64
CA TYR A 72 3.49 13.30 -0.71
C TYR A 72 4.15 14.37 -1.57
N TYR A 73 4.32 14.03 -2.83
CA TYR A 73 4.72 14.94 -3.89
C TYR A 73 3.55 15.13 -4.85
N VAL A 74 3.61 16.20 -5.62
CA VAL A 74 2.75 16.39 -6.77
C VAL A 74 3.38 15.66 -7.95
N ASP A 75 2.81 14.51 -8.29
CA ASP A 75 3.25 13.62 -9.35
C ASP A 75 2.06 12.96 -10.05
N GLY A 76 2.27 12.35 -11.21
CA GLY A 76 1.21 11.68 -11.97
C GLY A 76 0.45 12.58 -12.95
N ALA A 77 -0.53 12.00 -13.64
CA ALA A 77 -1.32 12.69 -14.65
C ALA A 77 -2.57 13.36 -14.05
N LEU A 78 -3.01 14.47 -14.66
CA LEU A 78 -4.21 15.20 -14.19
C LEU A 78 -5.48 14.32 -14.12
N ASN A 79 -5.62 13.38 -15.05
CA ASN A 79 -6.75 12.46 -15.06
C ASN A 79 -6.70 11.47 -13.90
N ASP A 80 -5.50 11.03 -13.52
CA ASP A 80 -5.32 10.17 -12.35
C ASP A 80 -5.69 10.91 -11.08
N TRP A 81 -5.30 12.18 -10.92
CA TRP A 81 -5.65 12.98 -9.74
C TRP A 81 -7.15 13.05 -9.48
N LYS A 82 -7.94 13.24 -10.55
CA LYS A 82 -9.40 13.26 -10.46
C LYS A 82 -9.94 11.90 -10.04
N LYS A 83 -9.50 10.84 -10.71
CA LYS A 83 -9.90 9.45 -10.41
C LYS A 83 -9.56 9.05 -8.98
N GLU A 84 -8.30 9.27 -8.57
CA GLU A 84 -7.81 8.98 -7.21
C GLU A 84 -8.65 9.70 -6.17
N LYS A 85 -8.97 10.98 -6.40
CA LYS A 85 -9.83 11.75 -5.49
C LYS A 85 -11.24 11.16 -5.38
N TYR A 86 -11.88 10.82 -6.50
CA TYR A 86 -13.22 10.20 -6.48
C TYR A 86 -13.23 8.90 -5.68
N LEU A 87 -12.22 8.05 -5.87
CA LEU A 87 -12.07 6.80 -5.13
C LEU A 87 -11.82 7.05 -3.64
N HIS A 88 -10.91 7.97 -3.31
CA HIS A 88 -10.65 8.36 -1.92
C HIS A 88 -11.93 8.85 -1.23
N ASP A 89 -12.66 9.77 -1.86
CA ASP A 89 -13.87 10.36 -1.30
C ASP A 89 -14.96 9.30 -1.12
N TYR A 90 -15.07 8.35 -2.04
CA TYR A 90 -15.93 7.18 -1.90
C TYR A 90 -15.57 6.36 -0.64
N PHE A 91 -14.30 5.97 -0.46
CA PHE A 91 -13.91 5.15 0.70
C PHE A 91 -14.06 5.89 2.03
N LYS A 92 -13.89 7.23 2.06
CA LYS A 92 -14.13 8.06 3.25
C LYS A 92 -15.62 8.16 3.58
N ASN A 93 -16.46 8.27 2.56
CA ASN A 93 -17.90 8.43 2.75
C ASN A 93 -18.68 7.10 2.72
N PHE A 94 -18.03 5.95 2.50
CA PHE A 94 -18.66 4.65 2.31
C PHE A 94 -19.73 4.34 3.38
N LYS A 95 -19.40 4.54 4.65
CA LYS A 95 -20.35 4.29 5.75
C LYS A 95 -21.60 5.18 5.62
N LYS A 96 -21.40 6.49 5.44
CA LYS A 96 -22.49 7.46 5.28
C LYS A 96 -23.35 7.14 4.06
N ILE A 97 -22.73 6.71 2.96
CA ILE A 97 -23.43 6.28 1.75
C ILE A 97 -24.26 5.03 2.06
N SER A 98 -23.68 4.01 2.72
CA SER A 98 -24.43 2.81 3.12
C SER A 98 -25.60 3.14 4.03
N ASP A 99 -25.38 3.95 5.07
CA ASP A 99 -26.42 4.33 6.03
C ASP A 99 -27.58 5.05 5.32
N ASN A 100 -27.27 5.97 4.39
CA ASN A 100 -28.29 6.66 3.59
C ASN A 100 -29.09 5.72 2.68
N ILE A 101 -28.42 4.73 2.06
CA ILE A 101 -29.06 3.71 1.23
C ILE A 101 -29.99 2.84 2.07
N ASP A 102 -29.54 2.44 3.26
CA ASP A 102 -30.34 1.62 4.18
C ASP A 102 -31.59 2.41 4.68
N GLU A 103 -31.49 3.74 4.84
CA GLU A 103 -32.62 4.61 5.20
C GLU A 103 -33.60 4.89 4.05
N ASN A 104 -33.12 4.96 2.81
CA ASN A 104 -33.91 5.33 1.63
C ASN A 104 -33.56 4.44 0.42
N PRO A 105 -34.04 3.18 0.40
CA PRO A 105 -33.62 2.19 -0.58
C PRO A 105 -33.96 2.58 -2.03
N ASP A 106 -35.04 3.33 -2.26
CA ASP A 106 -35.54 3.66 -3.61
C ASP A 106 -34.80 4.83 -4.31
N GLN A 107 -33.59 5.19 -3.86
CA GLN A 107 -32.79 6.29 -4.44
C GLN A 107 -32.03 5.89 -5.72
N CYS A 108 -32.71 5.16 -6.61
CA CYS A 108 -32.16 4.60 -7.86
C CYS A 108 -31.68 5.60 -8.92
N GLY A 109 -31.86 6.90 -8.71
CA GLY A 109 -31.32 7.94 -9.60
C GLY A 109 -29.84 8.18 -9.31
N THR A 110 -29.55 9.33 -8.68
CA THR A 110 -28.19 9.84 -8.49
C THR A 110 -27.23 8.89 -7.76
N TYR A 111 -27.71 8.04 -6.84
CA TYR A 111 -26.83 7.08 -6.16
C TYR A 111 -26.38 5.95 -7.08
N LEU A 112 -27.26 5.46 -7.94
CA LEU A 112 -26.91 4.42 -8.89
C LEU A 112 -25.87 4.96 -9.89
N ASP A 113 -26.14 6.12 -10.51
CA ASP A 113 -25.20 6.77 -11.43
C ASP A 113 -23.83 7.00 -10.78
N TYR A 114 -23.82 7.45 -9.52
CA TYR A 114 -22.59 7.65 -8.77
C TYR A 114 -21.84 6.34 -8.51
N LEU A 115 -22.53 5.28 -8.06
CA LEU A 115 -21.90 4.00 -7.72
C LEU A 115 -21.43 3.25 -8.98
N GLU A 116 -22.15 3.34 -10.09
CA GLU A 116 -21.70 2.84 -11.40
C GLU A 116 -20.41 3.56 -11.84
N HIS A 117 -20.37 4.89 -11.71
CA HIS A 117 -19.15 5.64 -11.99
C HIS A 117 -17.98 5.20 -11.10
N ILE A 118 -18.21 5.06 -9.79
CA ILE A 118 -17.19 4.56 -8.86
C ILE A 118 -16.77 3.12 -9.22
N HIS A 119 -17.69 2.25 -9.64
CA HIS A 119 -17.38 0.90 -10.10
C HIS A 119 -16.38 0.92 -11.26
N GLU A 120 -16.63 1.75 -12.29
CA GLU A 120 -15.69 1.88 -13.41
C GLU A 120 -14.30 2.35 -12.97
N LEU A 121 -14.23 3.31 -12.04
CA LEU A 121 -12.96 3.80 -11.52
C LEU A 121 -12.26 2.73 -10.67
N TYR A 122 -13.02 2.02 -9.83
CA TYR A 122 -12.51 0.97 -8.95
C TYR A 122 -11.87 -0.14 -9.76
N MET A 123 -12.53 -0.60 -10.82
CA MET A 123 -12.04 -1.67 -11.68
C MET A 123 -10.75 -1.33 -12.42
N LYS A 124 -10.51 -0.05 -12.76
CA LYS A 124 -9.27 0.39 -13.42
C LYS A 124 -8.03 0.22 -12.54
N ASP A 125 -8.19 0.43 -11.24
CA ASP A 125 -7.07 0.44 -10.29
C ASP A 125 -6.99 -0.82 -9.42
N LEU A 126 -8.06 -1.64 -9.36
CA LEU A 126 -8.11 -2.84 -8.54
C LEU A 126 -6.89 -3.75 -8.74
N LYS A 127 -6.52 -4.04 -9.98
CA LYS A 127 -5.41 -4.95 -10.30
C LYS A 127 -4.03 -4.36 -9.99
N SER A 128 -3.85 -3.06 -10.15
CA SER A 128 -2.58 -2.38 -9.86
C SER A 128 -2.43 -2.04 -8.38
N CYS A 129 -3.54 -1.93 -7.65
CA CYS A 129 -3.56 -1.51 -6.25
C CYS A 129 -3.75 -2.65 -5.25
N CYS A 130 -4.19 -3.84 -5.68
CA CYS A 130 -4.46 -4.96 -4.78
C CYS A 130 -3.75 -6.24 -5.20
N ALA A 131 -3.13 -6.90 -4.22
CA ALA A 131 -2.66 -8.26 -4.32
C ALA A 131 -3.27 -9.08 -3.16
N TYR A 132 -3.85 -10.23 -3.48
CA TYR A 132 -4.43 -11.14 -2.50
C TYR A 132 -3.51 -12.34 -2.32
N TYR A 133 -3.42 -12.88 -1.12
CA TYR A 133 -2.57 -14.03 -0.84
C TYR A 133 -3.39 -15.16 -0.22
N THR A 134 -3.10 -16.39 -0.61
CA THR A 134 -3.67 -17.56 0.04
C THR A 134 -2.99 -17.78 1.38
N ASN A 135 -3.78 -18.06 2.42
CA ASN A 135 -3.30 -18.47 3.74
C ASN A 135 -2.37 -17.46 4.45
N SER A 136 -2.55 -16.15 4.23
CA SER A 136 -1.78 -15.10 4.90
C SER A 136 -2.64 -14.22 5.82
N ASP A 137 -1.98 -13.56 6.77
CA ASP A 137 -2.53 -12.44 7.55
C ASP A 137 -1.57 -11.24 7.44
N PRO A 138 -1.98 -10.11 6.83
CA PRO A 138 -3.29 -9.87 6.22
C PRO A 138 -3.52 -10.66 4.93
N VAL A 139 -4.79 -10.88 4.60
CA VAL A 139 -5.23 -11.64 3.40
C VAL A 139 -4.92 -10.89 2.09
N TYR A 140 -4.63 -9.60 2.15
CA TYR A 140 -4.32 -8.76 1.00
C TYR A 140 -3.26 -7.68 1.33
N LEU A 141 -2.61 -7.18 0.29
CA LEU A 141 -1.69 -6.05 0.31
C LEU A 141 -2.25 -4.91 -0.54
N GLU A 142 -2.26 -3.71 0.04
CA GLU A 142 -2.65 -2.47 -0.64
C GLU A 142 -1.41 -1.74 -1.15
N MET A 143 -1.32 -1.57 -2.47
CA MET A 143 -0.22 -0.87 -3.14
C MET A 143 -0.51 0.63 -3.36
N CYS A 144 -1.77 1.05 -3.17
CA CYS A 144 -2.23 2.43 -3.34
C CYS A 144 -2.91 2.98 -2.08
N PRO A 145 -2.27 2.93 -0.90
CA PRO A 145 -2.92 3.22 0.39
C PRO A 145 -3.40 4.68 0.53
N LYS A 146 -2.93 5.58 -0.34
CA LYS A 146 -3.36 6.99 -0.39
C LYS A 146 -4.85 7.13 -0.76
N TYR A 147 -5.38 6.27 -1.63
CA TYR A 147 -6.70 6.49 -2.21
C TYR A 147 -7.51 5.22 -2.47
N PHE A 148 -6.91 4.03 -2.36
CA PHE A 148 -7.55 2.78 -2.68
C PHE A 148 -7.65 1.86 -1.47
N LYS A 149 -8.75 1.10 -1.36
CA LYS A 149 -8.91 0.04 -0.37
C LYS A 149 -9.24 -1.28 -1.04
N CYS A 150 -8.52 -2.32 -0.64
CA CYS A 150 -8.62 -3.63 -1.26
C CYS A 150 -9.69 -4.53 -0.63
N ASP A 151 -10.06 -4.31 0.64
CA ASP A 151 -11.11 -5.08 1.31
C ASP A 151 -12.38 -5.16 0.46
N LYS A 152 -12.82 -6.39 0.16
CA LYS A 152 -13.98 -6.69 -0.69
C LYS A 152 -15.25 -5.98 -0.24
N LYS A 153 -15.39 -5.61 1.04
CA LYS A 153 -16.57 -4.86 1.52
C LYS A 153 -16.73 -3.50 0.85
N TYR A 154 -15.63 -2.91 0.34
CA TYR A 154 -15.67 -1.65 -0.37
C TYR A 154 -15.90 -1.81 -1.88
N PHE A 155 -16.13 -3.03 -2.36
CA PHE A 155 -16.48 -3.23 -3.76
C PHE A 155 -17.85 -2.57 -4.03
N PRO A 156 -17.97 -1.65 -5.01
CA PRO A 156 -19.18 -0.83 -5.18
C PRO A 156 -20.48 -1.62 -5.38
N HIS A 157 -20.39 -2.82 -5.96
CA HIS A 157 -21.53 -3.73 -6.14
C HIS A 157 -22.23 -4.07 -4.82
N SER A 158 -21.50 -4.07 -3.70
CA SER A 158 -22.09 -4.29 -2.37
C SER A 158 -23.16 -3.23 -2.03
N LEU A 159 -22.96 -1.97 -2.41
CA LEU A 159 -23.92 -0.89 -2.20
C LEU A 159 -24.99 -0.86 -3.29
N ILE A 160 -24.62 -1.12 -4.53
CA ILE A 160 -25.57 -1.19 -5.67
C ILE A 160 -26.63 -2.27 -5.41
N SER A 161 -26.21 -3.45 -4.96
CA SER A 161 -27.11 -4.56 -4.65
C SER A 161 -28.13 -4.24 -3.56
N LYS A 162 -27.81 -3.31 -2.64
CA LYS A 162 -28.70 -2.83 -1.58
C LYS A 162 -29.75 -1.84 -2.06
N LEU A 163 -29.48 -1.09 -3.14
CA LEU A 163 -30.43 -0.10 -3.69
C LEU A 163 -31.71 -0.74 -4.28
N GLY A 164 -31.72 -2.05 -4.55
CA GLY A 164 -32.94 -2.75 -4.98
C GLY A 164 -33.53 -2.27 -6.31
N CYS A 165 -32.78 -1.54 -7.13
CA CYS A 165 -33.24 -0.96 -8.39
C CYS A 165 -33.60 -2.04 -9.42
N GLU A 166 -34.77 -1.92 -10.04
CA GLU A 166 -35.31 -2.91 -11.00
C GLU A 166 -34.40 -3.17 -12.22
N LYS A 167 -33.47 -2.25 -12.51
CA LYS A 167 -32.60 -2.30 -13.71
C LYS A 167 -31.35 -3.16 -13.56
N GLU A 168 -30.92 -3.56 -12.37
CA GLU A 168 -29.64 -4.23 -12.21
C GLU A 168 -29.74 -5.57 -11.49
N LYS A 169 -30.05 -6.60 -12.27
CA LYS A 169 -29.64 -7.97 -11.95
C LYS A 169 -28.38 -8.34 -12.74
N THR A 170 -27.35 -7.52 -12.69
CA THR A 170 -26.00 -8.00 -12.98
C THR A 170 -25.56 -8.81 -11.78
N ASN A 171 -25.70 -10.14 -11.89
CA ASN A 171 -25.19 -11.07 -10.88
C ASN A 171 -23.66 -11.11 -10.99
N ILE A 172 -23.00 -10.08 -10.46
CA ILE A 172 -21.54 -10.00 -10.42
C ILE A 172 -21.06 -10.94 -9.31
N ASN A 173 -20.31 -11.97 -9.70
CA ASN A 173 -19.63 -12.82 -8.74
C ASN A 173 -18.37 -12.11 -8.23
N VAL A 174 -18.44 -11.51 -7.04
CA VAL A 174 -17.32 -10.78 -6.43
C VAL A 174 -16.09 -11.69 -6.29
N ASP A 175 -16.26 -12.98 -5.97
CA ASP A 175 -15.11 -13.88 -5.83
C ASP A 175 -14.41 -14.16 -7.16
N GLU A 176 -15.17 -14.18 -8.26
CA GLU A 176 -14.61 -14.32 -9.61
C GLU A 176 -13.80 -13.09 -10.01
N VAL A 177 -14.30 -11.88 -9.72
CA VAL A 177 -13.57 -10.62 -9.99
C VAL A 177 -12.21 -10.58 -9.29
N PHE A 178 -12.16 -11.08 -8.05
CA PHE A 178 -10.95 -11.05 -7.23
C PHE A 178 -10.03 -12.26 -7.43
N LYS A 179 -10.48 -13.28 -8.17
CA LYS A 179 -9.73 -14.53 -8.40
C LYS A 179 -8.37 -14.26 -9.06
N ASP A 180 -8.35 -13.36 -10.04
CA ASP A 180 -7.14 -13.02 -10.80
C ASP A 180 -6.14 -12.16 -10.01
N LEU A 181 -6.53 -11.70 -8.82
CA LEU A 181 -5.67 -10.93 -7.91
C LEU A 181 -4.93 -11.84 -6.91
N ILE A 182 -5.27 -13.13 -6.87
CA ILE A 182 -4.65 -14.10 -5.96
C ILE A 182 -3.23 -14.38 -6.45
N VAL A 183 -2.28 -13.96 -5.63
CA VAL A 183 -0.86 -14.20 -5.75
C VAL A 183 -0.52 -15.37 -4.83
N ASP A 184 -0.16 -16.50 -5.43
CA ASP A 184 0.34 -17.65 -4.69
C ASP A 184 1.72 -17.29 -4.09
N HIS A 185 1.77 -17.25 -2.75
CA HIS A 185 2.98 -16.89 -2.02
C HIS A 185 4.12 -17.86 -2.29
N ASP A 186 3.83 -19.15 -2.50
CA ASP A 186 4.84 -20.17 -2.80
C ASP A 186 5.39 -19.97 -4.21
N VAL A 187 4.54 -19.63 -5.18
CA VAL A 187 4.98 -19.28 -6.54
C VAL A 187 5.85 -18.03 -6.55
N VAL A 188 5.49 -16.99 -5.80
CA VAL A 188 6.31 -15.77 -5.71
C VAL A 188 7.62 -16.00 -4.97
N THR A 189 7.61 -16.79 -3.89
CA THR A 189 8.81 -17.14 -3.13
C THR A 189 9.78 -17.95 -3.99
N LEU A 190 9.26 -18.96 -4.69
CA LEU A 190 10.01 -19.77 -5.64
C LEU A 190 10.60 -18.91 -6.78
N THR A 191 9.81 -17.98 -7.32
CA THR A 191 10.24 -17.04 -8.38
C THR A 191 11.31 -16.06 -7.89
N ARG A 192 11.24 -15.61 -6.63
CA ARG A 192 12.29 -14.76 -6.03
C ARG A 192 13.56 -15.53 -5.74
N MET A 193 13.45 -16.76 -5.24
CA MET A 193 14.59 -17.65 -4.97
C MET A 193 15.32 -18.08 -6.25
N SER A 194 14.60 -18.22 -7.36
CA SER A 194 15.21 -18.52 -8.67
C SER A 194 15.83 -17.29 -9.35
N ASN A 195 15.63 -16.08 -8.81
CA ASN A 195 16.17 -14.84 -9.37
C ASN A 195 17.66 -14.65 -9.01
N PRO A 196 18.58 -14.53 -9.98
CA PRO A 196 20.02 -14.37 -9.74
C PRO A 196 20.39 -13.18 -8.84
N ALA A 197 19.57 -12.12 -8.81
CA ALA A 197 19.81 -10.95 -7.96
C ALA A 197 19.57 -11.22 -6.46
N ALA A 198 18.65 -12.13 -6.11
CA ALA A 198 18.38 -12.53 -4.72
C ALA A 198 19.52 -13.41 -4.16
N SER A 199 20.17 -14.21 -5.01
CA SER A 199 21.42 -14.91 -4.68
C SER A 199 22.53 -13.91 -4.30
N ASN A 200 22.64 -12.82 -5.05
CA ASN A 200 23.59 -11.74 -4.73
C ASN A 200 23.22 -11.01 -3.44
N TYR A 201 21.93 -10.82 -3.13
CA TYR A 201 21.48 -10.25 -1.85
C TYR A 201 21.82 -11.16 -0.66
N LEU A 202 21.58 -12.46 -0.76
CA LEU A 202 21.94 -13.42 0.30
C LEU A 202 23.46 -13.45 0.52
N LYS A 203 24.23 -13.39 -0.58
CA LYS A 203 25.69 -13.29 -0.54
C LYS A 203 26.18 -11.98 0.08
N ASN A 204 25.49 -10.86 -0.18
CA ASN A 204 25.76 -9.56 0.45
C ASN A 204 25.31 -9.48 1.91
N LEU A 205 24.23 -10.17 2.28
CA LEU A 205 23.76 -10.25 3.66
C LEU A 205 24.72 -11.07 4.51
N LEU A 206 25.21 -12.20 3.97
CA LEU A 206 26.27 -13.00 4.60
C LEU A 206 27.57 -12.20 4.73
N SER A 207 27.95 -11.42 3.71
CA SER A 207 29.15 -10.57 3.79
C SER A 207 29.00 -9.42 4.78
N HIS A 208 27.80 -8.86 4.95
CA HIS A 208 27.51 -7.81 5.93
C HIS A 208 27.48 -8.36 7.36
N LEU A 209 26.87 -9.53 7.57
CA LEU A 209 26.87 -10.24 8.86
C LEU A 209 28.29 -10.68 9.28
N MET A 210 29.14 -11.06 8.34
CA MET A 210 30.55 -11.39 8.58
C MET A 210 31.48 -10.16 8.55
N GLY A 211 30.97 -8.97 8.23
CA GLY A 211 31.74 -7.74 8.05
C GLY A 211 32.11 -7.05 9.36
N ASP A 212 31.36 -7.28 10.43
CA ASP A 212 31.71 -6.80 11.78
C ASP A 212 32.64 -7.81 12.48
N LYS A 213 33.78 -7.34 12.98
CA LYS A 213 34.77 -8.15 13.70
C LYS A 213 34.16 -8.89 14.89
N PHE A 214 33.15 -8.32 15.54
CA PHE A 214 32.47 -8.98 16.67
C PHE A 214 31.64 -10.19 16.22
N ASN A 215 30.81 -10.03 15.19
CA ASN A 215 29.97 -11.12 14.67
C ASN A 215 30.83 -12.20 14.02
N SER A 216 31.87 -11.82 13.28
CA SER A 216 32.84 -12.75 12.70
C SER A 216 33.52 -13.61 13.79
N ALA A 217 34.01 -12.98 14.86
CA ALA A 217 34.63 -13.70 15.98
C ALA A 217 33.66 -14.65 16.70
N MET A 218 32.39 -14.24 16.88
CA MET A 218 31.34 -15.09 17.43
C MET A 218 31.02 -16.28 16.54
N PHE A 219 30.93 -16.10 15.22
CA PHE A 219 30.69 -17.22 14.30
C PHE A 219 31.82 -18.24 14.33
N TYR A 220 33.08 -17.81 14.39
CA TYR A 220 34.22 -18.72 14.52
C TYR A 220 34.25 -19.42 15.88
N SER A 221 33.90 -18.73 16.97
CA SER A 221 33.85 -19.35 18.31
C SER A 221 32.75 -20.40 18.42
N TYR A 222 31.54 -20.13 17.90
CA TYR A 222 30.45 -21.11 17.87
C TYR A 222 30.75 -22.29 16.96
N SER A 223 31.40 -22.06 15.81
CA SER A 223 31.83 -23.15 14.92
C SER A 223 32.87 -24.05 15.59
N PHE A 224 33.84 -23.45 16.30
CA PHE A 224 34.85 -24.21 17.05
C PHE A 224 34.26 -24.98 18.23
N LEU A 225 33.31 -24.39 18.96
CA LEU A 225 32.58 -25.06 20.04
C LEU A 225 31.75 -26.24 19.52
N GLY A 226 31.06 -26.07 18.38
CA GLY A 226 30.31 -27.14 17.73
C GLY A 226 31.19 -28.31 17.30
N ILE A 227 32.33 -28.00 16.67
CA ILE A 227 33.31 -29.02 16.26
C ILE A 227 33.91 -29.73 17.49
N SER A 228 34.25 -28.99 18.54
CA SER A 228 34.77 -29.56 19.79
C SER A 228 33.74 -30.46 20.48
N PHE A 229 32.46 -30.09 20.43
CA PHE A 229 31.36 -30.91 20.95
C PHE A 229 31.19 -32.20 20.15
N LEU A 230 31.31 -32.14 18.81
CA LEU A 230 31.30 -33.32 17.96
C LEU A 230 32.47 -34.25 18.26
N PHE A 231 33.69 -33.72 18.44
CA PHE A 231 34.84 -34.52 18.86
C PHE A 231 34.64 -35.14 20.25
N PHE A 232 34.03 -34.44 21.20
CA PHE A 232 33.70 -34.99 22.51
C PHE A 232 32.70 -36.14 22.41
N LEU A 233 31.66 -36.01 21.58
CA LEU A 233 30.70 -37.07 21.33
C LEU A 233 31.36 -38.28 20.67
N LEU A 234 32.19 -38.08 19.65
CA LEU A 234 32.92 -39.14 18.97
C LEU A 234 33.93 -39.83 19.91
N TYR A 235 34.68 -39.07 20.71
CA TYR A 235 35.57 -39.60 21.73
C TYR A 235 34.82 -40.44 22.77
N LYS A 236 33.65 -39.98 23.22
CA LYS A 236 32.80 -40.72 24.16
C LYS A 236 32.28 -42.03 23.54
N VAL A 237 31.90 -42.03 22.26
CA VAL A 237 31.46 -43.22 21.53
C VAL A 237 32.62 -44.21 21.35
N ILE A 238 33.81 -43.75 20.97
CA ILE A 238 34.99 -44.61 20.79
C ILE A 238 35.45 -45.20 22.13
N LYS A 239 35.50 -44.41 23.20
CA LYS A 239 35.85 -44.89 24.55
C LYS A 239 34.87 -45.95 25.06
N ASN A 240 33.57 -45.79 24.79
CA ASN A 240 32.57 -46.78 25.18
C ASN A 240 32.65 -48.08 24.35
N ASN A 241 33.17 -48.02 23.12
CA ASN A 241 33.42 -49.23 22.32
C ASN A 241 34.70 -49.97 22.74
N VAL A 242 35.74 -49.27 23.21
CA VAL A 242 37.01 -49.88 23.68
C VAL A 242 36.89 -50.50 25.09
N LEU A 243 35.89 -50.11 25.88
CA LEU A 243 35.59 -50.69 27.20
C LEU A 243 34.65 -51.92 27.13
N CYS A 244 34.27 -52.35 25.93
CA CYS A 244 33.39 -53.49 25.66
C CYS A 244 34.09 -54.65 24.91
N GLU A 245 35.42 -54.59 24.76
CA GLU A 245 36.31 -55.73 24.45
C GLU A 245 37.10 -56.12 25.72
#